data_AF-A0A2E2WBN9-F1
#
_entry.id   AF-A0A2E2WBN9-F1
#
_cell.length_a   1.000
_cell.length_b   1.000
_cell.length_c   1.000
_cell.angle_alpha   90.00
_cell.angle_beta   90.00
_cell.angle_gamma   90.00
#
_symmetry.space_group_name_H-M   'P 1'
#
loop_
_entity.id
_entity.type
_entity.pdbx_description
1 polymer ?
#
loop_
_entity_poly.entity_id
_entity_poly.type
_entity_poly.pdbx_seq_one_letter_code
_entity_poly.pdbx_strand_id
1 'polypeptide(L)'
;MRRYIISLTGLSPEKVDAAFAKFINDFQLNAIQIEFLDTIKKVLTTNGTIEPSKLYDSPFKNFHSMGIDGVFTEKQADVIFKIVEDFNQAN
;
A
#
# COMPACT_ATOMS: atom_id res chain seq x y z
N MET A 1 15.81 -19.98 -11.29
CA MET A 1 15.73 -18.53 -11.57
C MET A 1 14.27 -18.17 -11.80
N ARG A 2 13.64 -17.38 -10.93
CA ARG A 2 12.28 -16.88 -11.17
C ARG A 2 12.39 -15.61 -12.01
N ARG A 3 11.80 -15.61 -13.20
CA ARG A 3 11.67 -14.43 -14.06
C ARG A 3 10.55 -13.56 -13.49
N TYR A 4 10.84 -12.31 -13.16
CA TYR A 4 9.82 -11.31 -12.90
C TYR A 4 9.46 -10.63 -14.22
N ILE A 5 8.18 -10.72 -14.58
CA ILE A 5 7.63 -10.06 -15.76
C ILE A 5 7.48 -8.58 -15.42
N ILE A 6 8.12 -7.73 -16.21
CA ILE A 6 8.02 -6.27 -16.14
C ILE A 6 6.90 -5.90 -17.11
N SER A 7 5.72 -5.57 -16.59
CA SER A 7 4.65 -5.01 -17.41
C SER A 7 4.82 -3.49 -17.48
N LEU A 8 4.87 -2.98 -18.70
CA LEU A 8 5.25 -1.60 -19.07
C LEU A 8 4.15 -0.54 -18.84
N THR A 9 3.18 -0.80 -17.96
CA THR A 9 2.14 0.16 -17.57
C THR A 9 1.67 -0.19 -16.15
N GLY A 10 1.97 0.66 -15.17
CA GLY A 10 1.66 0.43 -13.74
C GLY A 10 2.61 -0.58 -13.06
N LEU A 11 2.76 -0.48 -11.73
CA LEU A 11 3.55 -1.46 -10.96
C LEU A 11 2.90 -2.85 -11.07
N SER A 12 3.69 -3.91 -11.33
CA SER A 12 3.17 -5.28 -11.43
C SER A 12 2.40 -5.64 -10.15
N PRO A 13 1.12 -6.08 -10.23
CA PRO A 13 0.32 -6.45 -9.06
C PRO A 13 1.01 -7.47 -8.15
N GLU A 14 1.71 -8.45 -8.74
CA GLU A 14 2.49 -9.46 -8.02
C GLU A 14 3.59 -8.85 -7.15
N LYS A 15 4.25 -7.77 -7.59
CA LYS A 15 5.29 -7.09 -6.82
C LYS A 15 4.68 -6.33 -5.64
N VAL A 16 3.58 -5.65 -5.89
CA VAL A 16 2.83 -4.90 -4.88
C VAL A 16 2.28 -5.85 -3.82
N ASP A 17 1.62 -6.94 -4.22
CA ASP A 17 1.13 -7.96 -3.29
C ASP A 17 2.25 -8.60 -2.48
N ALA A 18 3.40 -8.91 -3.10
CA ALA A 18 4.54 -9.49 -2.38
C ALA A 18 5.09 -8.53 -1.31
N ALA A 19 5.13 -7.22 -1.57
CA ALA A 19 5.58 -6.23 -0.59
C ALA A 19 4.64 -6.14 0.62
N PHE A 20 3.33 -6.14 0.38
CA PHE A 20 2.33 -6.13 1.46
C PHE A 20 2.11 -7.49 2.12
N ALA A 21 2.45 -8.61 1.46
CA ALA A 21 2.32 -9.95 2.03
C ALA A 21 3.14 -10.10 3.32
N LYS A 22 4.35 -9.54 3.37
CA LYS A 22 5.16 -9.53 4.59
C LYS A 22 4.46 -8.76 5.71
N PHE A 23 3.94 -7.57 5.41
CA PHE A 23 3.22 -6.75 6.36
C PHE A 23 1.98 -7.46 6.95
N ILE A 24 1.18 -8.11 6.10
CA ILE A 24 -0.03 -8.85 6.52
C ILE A 24 0.33 -10.07 7.40
N ASN A 25 1.47 -10.72 7.12
CA ASN A 25 1.93 -11.82 7.98
C ASN A 25 2.49 -11.33 9.32
N ASP A 26 3.19 -10.20 9.31
CA ASP A 26 3.82 -9.62 10.51
C ASP A 26 2.77 -8.97 11.44
N PHE A 27 1.67 -8.46 10.89
CA PHE A 27 0.59 -7.83 11.64
C PHE A 27 -0.75 -8.49 11.29
N GLN A 28 -1.39 -9.19 12.24
CA GLN A 28 -2.71 -9.79 12.04
C GLN A 28 -3.78 -8.71 11.82
N LEU A 29 -4.05 -8.38 10.55
CA LEU A 29 -4.91 -7.27 10.17
C LEU A 29 -6.41 -7.62 10.30
N ASN A 30 -7.21 -6.61 10.62
CA ASN A 30 -8.67 -6.70 10.52
C ASN A 30 -9.18 -6.37 9.11
N ALA A 31 -10.47 -6.56 8.86
CA ALA A 31 -11.09 -6.33 7.55
C ALA A 31 -10.89 -4.89 7.02
N ILE A 32 -11.03 -3.88 7.87
CA ILE A 32 -10.86 -2.46 7.49
C ILE A 32 -9.41 -2.20 7.06
N GLN A 33 -8.44 -2.75 7.81
CA GLN A 33 -7.02 -2.63 7.48
C GLN A 33 -6.70 -3.33 6.15
N ILE A 34 -7.28 -4.49 5.89
CA ILE A 34 -7.10 -5.20 4.61
C ILE A 34 -7.66 -4.38 3.44
N GLU A 35 -8.89 -3.86 3.56
CA GLU A 35 -9.49 -3.02 2.52
C GLU A 35 -8.71 -1.72 2.27
N PHE A 36 -8.15 -1.12 3.33
CA PHE A 36 -7.26 0.03 3.21
C PHE A 36 -6.03 -0.31 2.37
N LEU A 37 -5.35 -1.42 2.69
CA LEU A 37 -4.19 -1.87 1.92
C LEU A 37 -4.56 -2.19 0.48
N ASP A 38 -5.67 -2.90 0.24
CA ASP A 38 -6.14 -3.20 -1.11
C ASP A 38 -6.38 -1.93 -1.93
N THR A 39 -6.84 -0.86 -1.28
CA THR A 39 -6.99 0.45 -1.91
C THR A 39 -5.63 1.06 -2.28
N ILE A 40 -4.62 0.98 -1.41
CA ILE A 40 -3.24 1.41 -1.75
C ILE A 40 -2.72 0.61 -2.94
N LYS A 41 -2.85 -0.71 -2.89
CA LYS A 41 -2.36 -1.62 -3.94
C LYS A 41 -3.03 -1.31 -5.28
N LYS A 42 -4.32 -1.02 -5.28
CA LYS A 42 -5.05 -0.59 -6.48
C LYS A 42 -4.51 0.71 -7.05
N VAL A 43 -4.24 1.71 -6.21
CA VAL A 43 -3.65 2.99 -6.67
C VAL A 43 -2.25 2.77 -7.22
N LEU A 44 -1.38 2.02 -6.54
CA LEU A 44 -0.02 1.72 -7.00
C LEU A 44 -0.01 0.95 -8.34
N THR A 45 -0.90 -0.02 -8.51
CA THR A 45 -0.99 -0.80 -9.76
C THR A 45 -1.61 0.00 -10.90
N THR A 46 -2.51 0.94 -10.62
CA THR A 46 -3.18 1.77 -11.65
C THR A 46 -2.33 2.98 -12.05
N ASN A 47 -1.81 3.71 -11.08
CA ASN A 47 -1.13 4.99 -11.28
C ASN A 47 0.40 4.87 -11.23
N GLY A 48 0.93 3.73 -10.76
CA GLY A 48 2.36 3.50 -10.59
C GLY A 48 2.97 4.16 -9.35
N THR A 49 2.34 5.18 -8.79
CA THR A 49 2.82 5.93 -7.61
C THR A 49 1.65 6.40 -6.75
N ILE A 50 1.94 6.73 -5.50
CA ILE A 50 0.99 7.36 -4.58
C ILE A 50 1.74 8.32 -3.64
N GLU A 51 1.37 9.59 -3.63
CA GLU A 51 1.93 10.54 -2.65
C GLU A 51 1.51 10.13 -1.22
N PRO A 52 2.44 10.04 -0.25
CA PRO A 52 2.14 9.68 1.14
C PRO A 52 0.98 10.47 1.75
N SER A 53 0.91 11.78 1.46
CA SER A 53 -0.16 12.66 1.93
C SER A 53 -1.57 12.22 1.50
N LYS A 54 -1.70 11.48 0.38
CA LYS A 54 -2.99 10.97 -0.11
C LYS A 54 -3.61 9.94 0.82
N LEU A 55 -2.82 9.28 1.68
CA LEU A 55 -3.33 8.34 2.69
C LEU A 55 -4.17 9.05 3.78
N TYR A 56 -4.14 10.38 3.80
CA TYR A 56 -4.99 11.23 4.62
C TYR A 56 -6.15 11.86 3.84
N ASP A 57 -6.39 11.49 2.60
CA ASP A 57 -7.48 12.02 1.77
C ASP A 57 -8.44 10.90 1.32
N SER A 58 -9.53 11.26 0.63
CA SER A 58 -10.39 10.27 0.00
C SER A 58 -9.62 9.51 -1.09
N PRO A 59 -9.77 8.18 -1.23
CA PRO A 59 -10.74 7.29 -0.58
C PRO A 59 -10.34 6.79 0.82
N PHE A 60 -9.14 7.05 1.30
CA PHE A 60 -8.63 6.50 2.57
C PHE A 60 -9.33 7.04 3.81
N LYS A 61 -9.77 8.31 3.76
CA LYS A 61 -10.63 8.91 4.79
C LYS A 61 -12.00 8.24 4.96
N ASN A 62 -12.42 7.42 4.00
CA ASN A 62 -13.68 6.68 4.12
C ASN A 62 -13.57 5.52 5.13
N PHE A 63 -12.35 5.02 5.38
CA PHE A 63 -12.09 3.97 6.39
C PHE A 63 -11.98 4.56 7.80
N HIS A 64 -11.41 5.75 7.93
CA HIS A 64 -11.35 6.49 9.19
C HIS A 64 -11.13 7.99 8.92
N SER A 65 -11.68 8.87 9.77
CA SER A 65 -11.58 10.34 9.61
C SER A 65 -10.14 10.87 9.60
N MET A 66 -9.25 10.20 10.32
CA MET A 66 -7.80 10.47 10.37
C MET A 66 -6.99 9.75 9.27
N GLY A 67 -7.63 9.05 8.32
CA GLY A 67 -6.94 8.28 7.30
C GLY A 67 -6.11 7.14 7.89
N ILE A 68 -4.86 6.99 7.43
CA ILE A 68 -3.96 5.92 7.86
C ILE A 68 -3.74 5.86 9.39
N ASP A 69 -3.56 7.00 10.05
CA ASP A 69 -3.30 7.07 11.50
C ASP A 69 -4.50 6.64 12.35
N GLY A 70 -5.68 6.61 11.75
CA GLY A 70 -6.89 6.09 12.40
C GLY A 70 -7.12 4.60 12.18
N VAL A 71 -6.51 4.03 11.15
CA VAL A 71 -6.69 2.62 10.76
C VAL A 71 -5.52 1.76 11.24
N PHE A 72 -4.33 2.33 11.34
CA PHE A 72 -3.10 1.64 11.71
C PHE A 72 -2.43 2.30 12.91
N THR A 73 -1.67 1.50 13.66
CA THR A 73 -0.76 2.03 14.68
C THR A 73 0.38 2.80 14.01
N GLU A 74 1.04 3.71 14.74
CA GLU A 74 2.20 4.49 14.25
C GLU A 74 3.26 3.58 13.61
N LYS A 75 3.64 2.49 14.30
CA LYS A 75 4.58 1.49 13.77
C LYS A 75 4.12 0.85 12.46
N GLN A 76 2.82 0.59 12.32
CA GLN A 76 2.26 0.01 11.10
C GLN A 76 2.23 1.05 9.97
N ALA A 77 1.83 2.28 10.28
CA ALA A 77 1.81 3.39 9.34
C ALA A 77 3.22 3.66 8.78
N ASP A 78 4.25 3.67 9.63
CA ASP A 78 5.66 3.83 9.22
C ASP A 78 6.09 2.77 8.19
N VAL A 79 5.72 1.51 8.42
CA VAL A 79 6.05 0.42 7.49
C VAL A 79 5.29 0.58 6.17
N ILE A 80 4.02 0.98 6.21
CA ILE A 80 3.23 1.25 5.01
C ILE A 80 3.84 2.42 4.22
N PHE A 81 4.20 3.51 4.88
CA PHE A 81 4.85 4.66 4.25
C PHE A 81 6.16 4.24 3.58
N LYS A 82 6.98 3.45 4.26
CA LYS A 82 8.21 2.93 3.67
C LYS A 82 7.96 2.09 2.41
N ILE A 83 6.97 1.19 2.43
CA ILE A 83 6.61 0.40 1.25
C ILE A 83 6.17 1.31 0.10
N VAL A 84 5.34 2.32 0.38
CA VAL A 84 4.88 3.30 -0.61
C VAL A 84 6.04 4.11 -1.19
N GLU A 85 6.95 4.59 -0.35
CA GLU A 85 8.13 5.34 -0.78
C GLU A 85 9.07 4.48 -1.64
N ASP A 86 9.32 3.23 -1.25
CA ASP A 86 10.14 2.29 -2.01
C ASP A 86 9.58 2.09 -3.43
N PHE A 87 8.25 2.00 -3.57
CA PHE A 87 7.59 1.91 -4.87
C PHE A 87 7.66 3.21 -5.68
N ASN A 88 7.50 4.36 -5.03
CA ASN A 88 7.59 5.66 -5.70
C ASN A 88 9.00 5.96 -6.21
N GLN A 89 10.05 5.50 -5.52
CA GLN A 89 11.45 5.69 -5.94
C GLN A 89 11.88 4.69 -7.02
N ALA A 90 11.24 3.53 -7.11
CA ALA A 90 11.56 2.49 -8.06
C ALA A 90 10.96 2.72 -9.47
N ASN A 91 10.18 3.80 -9.65
CA ASN A 91 9.42 4.11 -10.86
C ASN A 91 9.93 5.37 -11.57
#